data_AF-A0A229SKX9-F1
#
_entry.id   AF-A0A229SKX9-F1
#
_cell.length_a   1.000
_cell.length_b   1.000
_cell.length_c   1.000
_cell.angle_alpha   90.00
_cell.angle_beta   90.00
_cell.angle_gamma   90.00
#
_symmetry.space_group_name_H-M   'P 1'
#
loop_
_entity.id
_entity.type
_entity.pdbx_description
1 polymer ?
#
loop_
_entity_poly.entity_id
_entity_poly.type
_entity_poly.pdbx_seq_one_letter_code
_entity_poly.pdbx_strand_id
1 'polypeptide(L)'
;MRARLSADQTMVEKANRAEIAAFIAQADAQTDGMTIRYSLSQAASLARKFGVQDLERDATARLQKAPPPEWATISGDWFSPPQHWVATFMRPYRYAPTWQDALKAWLATGAPSGSYDVNKKTAQATFGNSVFLRLATRISFGHNDLPKKVSTSDEDALAADLVDIESLEMSMRGDLLARGLDLIAYRFGIPNQDELTDFLASSECRPQWAAVLATAFRLYWVREFTASAHLAVPKVEAAARALLLELNEPVYRAYVGDSIGQFGGLGVLLEPLVENHFDQDWARFLRSFLLSDGKNVRNNIAHGFTDDVDGRTAALALRAAAVLIIITSTETAERDRATAISALEHPTGRPPRLSLLQRVRRAVHAAGPSTPQDANYAART
;
A
#
# COMPACT_ATOMS: atom_id res chain seq x y z
N MET A 1 -22.58 47.77 16.43
CA MET A 1 -21.62 46.64 16.39
C MET A 1 -22.15 45.47 15.55
N ARG A 2 -23.33 44.89 15.86
CA ARG A 2 -23.95 43.80 15.05
C ARG A 2 -24.15 44.11 13.56
N ALA A 3 -24.59 45.32 13.19
CA ALA A 3 -24.77 45.70 11.78
C ALA A 3 -23.44 45.83 11.00
N ARG A 4 -22.34 46.24 11.66
CA ARG A 4 -21.00 46.28 11.04
C ARG A 4 -20.44 44.87 10.85
N LEU A 5 -20.62 43.99 11.83
CA LEU A 5 -20.23 42.56 11.73
C LEU A 5 -21.02 41.83 10.64
N SER A 6 -22.32 42.11 10.50
CA SER A 6 -23.15 41.56 9.43
C SER A 6 -22.74 42.09 8.05
N ALA A 7 -22.45 43.39 7.93
CA ALA A 7 -21.95 43.97 6.70
C ALA A 7 -20.59 43.36 6.28
N ASP A 8 -19.67 43.17 7.23
CA ASP A 8 -18.38 42.50 7.01
C ASP A 8 -18.57 41.06 6.53
N GLN A 9 -19.48 40.30 7.16
CA GLN A 9 -19.77 38.93 6.75
C GLN A 9 -20.31 38.86 5.32
N THR A 10 -21.25 39.73 4.94
CA THR A 10 -21.72 39.80 3.55
C THR A 10 -20.62 40.21 2.55
N MET A 11 -19.67 41.05 2.95
CA MET A 11 -18.55 41.44 2.09
C MET A 11 -17.56 40.29 1.91
N VAL A 12 -17.26 39.56 2.98
CA VAL A 12 -16.43 38.34 2.94
C VAL A 12 -17.09 37.27 2.08
N GLU A 13 -18.39 37.02 2.24
CA GLU A 13 -19.13 36.06 1.40
C GLU A 13 -19.11 36.45 -0.09
N LYS A 14 -19.30 37.74 -0.41
CA LYS A 14 -19.20 38.24 -1.79
C LYS A 14 -17.79 38.06 -2.35
N ALA A 15 -16.76 38.39 -1.58
CA ALA A 15 -15.37 38.24 -1.99
C ALA A 15 -15.03 36.76 -2.25
N ASN A 16 -15.41 35.85 -1.34
CA ASN A 16 -15.22 34.41 -1.47
C ASN A 16 -15.91 33.88 -2.74
N ARG A 17 -17.17 34.27 -2.98
CA ARG A 17 -17.90 33.89 -4.20
C ARG A 17 -17.24 34.44 -5.47
N ALA A 18 -16.75 35.67 -5.44
CA ALA A 18 -16.06 36.27 -6.58
C ALA A 18 -14.75 35.55 -6.91
N GLU A 19 -13.98 35.15 -5.91
CA GLU A 19 -12.75 34.36 -6.08
C GLU A 19 -13.05 32.98 -6.70
N ILE A 20 -14.06 32.27 -6.20
CA ILE A 20 -14.49 30.98 -6.78
C ILE A 20 -14.95 31.17 -8.23
N ALA A 21 -15.76 32.20 -8.48
CA ALA A 21 -16.25 32.51 -9.82
C ALA A 21 -15.13 32.88 -10.79
N ALA A 22 -14.04 33.49 -10.31
CA ALA A 22 -12.88 33.79 -11.14
C ALA A 22 -12.17 32.51 -11.63
N PHE A 23 -12.01 31.51 -10.77
CA PHE A 23 -11.46 30.21 -11.20
C PHE A 23 -12.39 29.47 -12.17
N ILE A 24 -13.70 29.55 -11.94
CA ILE A 24 -14.70 29.01 -12.88
C ILE A 24 -14.60 29.69 -14.25
N ALA A 25 -14.57 31.03 -14.27
CA ALA A 25 -14.43 31.80 -15.51
C ALA A 25 -13.10 31.55 -16.21
N GLN A 26 -12.01 31.36 -15.43
CA GLN A 26 -10.73 30.96 -15.97
C GLN A 26 -10.86 29.60 -16.67
N ALA A 27 -11.53 28.61 -16.08
CA ALA A 27 -11.75 27.33 -16.73
C ALA A 27 -12.55 27.47 -18.04
N ASP A 28 -13.59 28.32 -18.07
CA ASP A 28 -14.40 28.56 -19.27
C ASP A 28 -13.64 29.24 -20.41
N ALA A 29 -12.59 30.00 -20.08
CA ALA A 29 -11.77 30.70 -21.06
C ALA A 29 -10.65 29.82 -21.67
N GLN A 30 -10.49 28.58 -21.21
CA GLN A 30 -9.38 27.70 -21.60
C GLN A 30 -9.85 26.58 -22.51
N THR A 31 -8.95 26.09 -23.35
CA THR A 31 -9.17 24.93 -24.22
C THR A 31 -8.36 23.72 -23.79
N ASP A 32 -7.25 23.94 -23.08
CA ASP A 32 -6.39 22.88 -22.56
C ASP A 32 -7.04 22.17 -21.37
N GLY A 33 -7.22 20.84 -21.49
CA GLY A 33 -7.90 20.02 -20.48
C GLY A 33 -7.20 20.04 -19.12
N MET A 34 -5.86 20.14 -19.09
CA MET A 34 -5.10 20.22 -17.84
C MET A 34 -5.42 21.51 -17.07
N THR A 35 -5.38 22.65 -17.77
CA THR A 35 -5.68 23.97 -17.20
C THR A 35 -7.13 24.08 -16.74
N ILE A 36 -8.09 23.59 -17.55
CA ILE A 36 -9.52 23.54 -17.19
C ILE A 36 -9.72 22.77 -15.88
N ARG A 37 -9.14 21.56 -15.79
CA ARG A 37 -9.28 20.70 -14.60
C ARG A 37 -8.61 21.30 -13.37
N TYR A 38 -7.45 21.94 -13.53
CA TYR A 38 -6.78 22.66 -12.44
C TYR A 38 -7.68 23.76 -11.87
N SER A 39 -8.18 24.66 -12.73
CA SER A 39 -9.00 25.79 -12.30
C SER A 39 -10.31 25.33 -11.65
N LEU A 40 -11.00 24.32 -12.20
CA LEU A 40 -12.21 23.76 -11.60
C LEU A 40 -11.94 23.06 -10.25
N SER A 41 -10.78 22.41 -10.10
CA SER A 41 -10.36 21.82 -8.84
C SER A 41 -10.07 22.87 -7.75
N GLN A 42 -9.45 24.00 -8.11
CA GLN A 42 -9.29 25.14 -7.20
C GLN A 42 -10.63 25.74 -6.80
N ALA A 43 -11.54 25.95 -7.77
CA ALA A 43 -12.89 26.45 -7.51
C ALA A 43 -13.65 25.54 -6.53
N ALA A 44 -13.67 24.23 -6.76
CA ALA A 44 -14.34 23.27 -5.88
C ALA A 44 -13.72 23.25 -4.47
N SER A 45 -12.39 23.29 -4.37
CA SER A 45 -11.66 23.28 -3.09
C SER A 45 -11.93 24.55 -2.27
N LEU A 46 -11.91 25.72 -2.91
CA LEU A 46 -12.23 27.00 -2.25
C LEU A 46 -13.70 27.08 -1.86
N ALA A 47 -14.61 26.63 -2.73
CA ALA A 47 -16.04 26.58 -2.43
C ALA A 47 -16.33 25.71 -1.19
N ARG A 48 -15.72 24.52 -1.10
CA ARG A 48 -15.79 23.67 0.09
C ARG A 48 -15.23 24.38 1.32
N LYS A 49 -14.03 24.96 1.21
CA LYS A 49 -13.36 25.67 2.32
C LYS A 49 -14.21 26.83 2.87
N PHE A 50 -14.91 27.54 2.00
CA PHE A 50 -15.77 28.66 2.37
C PHE A 50 -17.24 28.27 2.65
N GLY A 51 -17.61 27.00 2.53
CA GLY A 51 -18.97 26.51 2.77
C GLY A 51 -19.99 26.91 1.70
N VAL A 52 -19.55 27.23 0.48
CA VAL A 52 -20.40 27.66 -0.64
C VAL A 52 -20.85 26.46 -1.48
N GLN A 53 -21.86 25.74 -0.97
CA GLN A 53 -22.27 24.42 -1.49
C GLN A 53 -22.74 24.41 -2.97
N ASP A 54 -23.39 25.48 -3.43
CA ASP A 54 -23.88 25.58 -4.80
C ASP A 54 -22.72 25.63 -5.80
N LEU A 55 -21.69 26.43 -5.51
CA LEU A 55 -20.50 26.53 -6.36
C LEU A 55 -19.60 25.29 -6.23
N GLU A 56 -19.54 24.66 -5.05
CA GLU A 56 -18.83 23.37 -4.91
C GLU A 56 -19.45 22.32 -5.82
N ARG A 57 -20.79 22.22 -5.82
CA ARG A 57 -21.52 21.26 -6.65
C ARG A 57 -21.33 21.55 -8.14
N ASP A 58 -21.42 22.82 -8.56
CA ASP A 58 -21.21 23.21 -9.97
C ASP A 58 -19.78 22.89 -10.43
N ALA A 59 -18.77 23.38 -9.70
CA ALA A 59 -17.37 23.18 -10.05
C ALA A 59 -17.01 21.69 -10.10
N THR A 60 -17.50 20.88 -9.14
CA THR A 60 -17.27 19.43 -9.12
C THR A 60 -17.94 18.72 -10.29
N ALA A 61 -19.20 19.05 -10.61
CA ALA A 61 -19.93 18.44 -11.72
C ALA A 61 -19.28 18.77 -13.07
N ARG A 62 -18.72 19.98 -13.21
CA ARG A 62 -17.99 20.41 -14.39
C ARG A 62 -16.61 19.76 -14.47
N LEU A 63 -15.90 19.64 -13.35
CA LEU A 63 -14.62 18.96 -13.27
C LEU A 63 -14.73 17.50 -13.75
N GLN A 64 -15.80 16.80 -13.35
CA GLN A 64 -16.08 15.42 -13.78
C GLN A 64 -16.34 15.27 -15.28
N LYS A 65 -16.84 16.33 -15.93
CA LYS A 65 -17.15 16.36 -17.37
C LYS A 65 -16.08 17.05 -18.21
N ALA A 66 -15.05 17.60 -17.58
CA ALA A 66 -14.00 18.33 -18.26
C ALA A 66 -13.29 17.41 -19.28
N PRO A 67 -12.82 17.94 -20.42
CA PRO A 67 -12.03 17.14 -21.35
C PRO A 67 -10.81 16.53 -20.64
N PRO A 68 -10.40 15.30 -21.00
CA PRO A 68 -9.20 14.71 -20.44
C PRO A 68 -7.98 15.57 -20.81
N PRO A 69 -6.95 15.63 -19.96
CA PRO A 69 -5.71 16.28 -20.31
C PRO A 69 -5.00 15.51 -21.43
N GLU A 70 -4.28 16.24 -22.28
CA GLU A 70 -3.39 15.63 -23.25
C GLU A 70 -2.11 15.16 -22.55
N TRP A 71 -1.95 13.85 -22.45
CA TRP A 71 -0.76 13.26 -21.84
C TRP A 71 0.36 13.12 -22.86
N ALA A 72 1.47 13.82 -22.63
CA ALA A 72 2.73 13.50 -23.30
C ALA A 72 3.30 12.22 -22.69
N THR A 73 3.33 11.14 -23.47
CA THR A 73 3.98 9.90 -23.05
C THR A 73 5.47 10.01 -23.28
N ILE A 74 6.25 10.05 -22.21
CA ILE A 74 7.70 9.92 -22.29
C ILE A 74 8.02 8.43 -22.24
N SER A 75 8.37 7.87 -23.39
CA SER A 75 8.88 6.51 -23.49
C SER A 75 10.41 6.56 -23.36
N GLY A 76 10.95 5.99 -22.28
CA GLY A 76 12.37 5.67 -22.21
C GLY A 76 12.59 4.21 -22.59
N ASP A 77 13.79 3.85 -23.05
CA ASP A 77 14.23 2.46 -23.04
C ASP A 77 14.10 1.97 -21.60
N TRP A 78 13.06 1.17 -21.37
CA TRP A 78 12.76 0.65 -20.04
C TRP A 78 14.01 -0.04 -19.52
N PHE A 79 14.32 0.16 -18.23
CA PHE A 79 15.37 -0.60 -17.56
C PHE A 79 15.00 -2.09 -17.67
N SER A 80 15.52 -2.77 -18.69
CA SER A 80 15.47 -4.22 -18.74
C SER A 80 16.38 -4.66 -17.61
N PRO A 81 15.86 -5.29 -16.54
CA PRO A 81 16.71 -5.73 -15.45
C PRO A 81 17.82 -6.60 -16.05
N PRO A 82 19.08 -6.40 -15.63
CA PRO A 82 20.19 -7.16 -16.17
C PRO A 82 19.87 -8.65 -16.18
N GLN A 83 20.14 -9.36 -17.27
CA GLN A 83 19.71 -10.77 -17.42
C GLN A 83 20.14 -11.65 -16.25
N HIS A 84 21.30 -11.37 -15.65
CA HIS A 84 21.80 -12.08 -14.48
C HIS A 84 20.93 -11.86 -13.22
N TRP A 85 20.27 -10.71 -13.06
CA TRP A 85 19.31 -10.47 -11.96
C TRP A 85 18.07 -11.34 -12.14
N VAL A 86 17.51 -11.34 -13.35
CA VAL A 86 16.35 -12.18 -13.69
C VAL A 86 16.70 -13.65 -13.51
N ALA A 87 17.84 -14.10 -14.03
CA ALA A 87 18.29 -15.49 -13.90
C ALA A 87 18.50 -15.89 -12.43
N THR A 88 19.05 -15.00 -11.60
CA THR A 88 19.24 -15.24 -10.17
C THR A 88 17.91 -15.36 -9.44
N PHE A 89 16.97 -14.45 -9.71
CA PHE A 89 15.63 -14.51 -9.13
C PHE A 89 14.89 -15.78 -9.56
N MET A 90 15.04 -16.20 -10.81
CA MET A 90 14.37 -17.39 -11.35
C MET A 90 14.98 -18.72 -10.91
N ARG A 91 16.22 -18.69 -10.38
CA ARG A 91 16.98 -19.90 -10.01
C ARG A 91 16.21 -20.84 -9.07
N PRO A 92 15.57 -20.38 -7.98
CA PRO A 92 14.83 -21.27 -7.07
C PRO A 92 13.69 -22.01 -7.78
N TYR A 93 12.99 -21.37 -8.72
CA TYR A 93 11.89 -21.99 -9.45
C TYR A 93 12.36 -22.92 -10.56
N ARG A 94 13.52 -22.67 -11.17
CA ARG A 94 14.11 -23.54 -12.22
C ARG A 94 14.64 -24.86 -11.66
N TYR A 95 15.17 -24.83 -10.44
CA TYR A 95 15.84 -25.99 -9.84
C TYR A 95 15.08 -26.61 -8.68
N ALA A 96 13.91 -26.08 -8.31
CA ALA A 96 13.02 -26.74 -7.35
C ALA A 96 12.68 -28.17 -7.83
N PRO A 97 12.73 -29.18 -6.94
CA PRO A 97 12.40 -30.55 -7.30
C PRO A 97 10.88 -30.78 -7.36
N THR A 98 10.10 -30.00 -6.61
CA THR A 98 8.64 -30.08 -6.55
C THR A 98 7.99 -28.71 -6.73
N TRP A 99 6.68 -28.66 -7.03
CA TRP A 99 5.94 -27.41 -7.06
C TRP A 99 5.84 -26.77 -5.67
N GLN A 100 5.79 -27.58 -4.62
CA GLN A 100 5.77 -27.14 -3.22
C GLN A 100 7.04 -26.35 -2.88
N ASP A 101 8.21 -26.87 -3.25
CA ASP A 101 9.49 -26.19 -3.03
C ASP A 101 9.58 -24.87 -3.81
N ALA A 102 9.07 -24.86 -5.05
CA ALA A 102 9.06 -23.67 -5.88
C ALA A 102 8.10 -22.60 -5.32
N LEU A 103 6.90 -23.00 -4.87
CA LEU A 103 5.93 -22.10 -4.27
C LEU A 103 6.40 -21.61 -2.90
N LYS A 104 7.05 -22.47 -2.09
CA LYS A 104 7.71 -22.06 -0.84
C LYS A 104 8.77 -20.99 -1.09
N ALA A 105 9.58 -21.14 -2.16
CA ALA A 105 10.53 -20.12 -2.55
C ALA A 105 9.86 -18.81 -3.00
N TRP A 106 8.69 -18.89 -3.65
CA TRP A 106 7.90 -17.73 -4.06
C TRP A 106 7.33 -16.99 -2.84
N LEU A 107 6.76 -17.72 -1.88
CA LEU A 107 6.23 -17.19 -0.63
C LEU A 107 7.33 -16.59 0.26
N ALA A 108 8.58 -17.06 0.14
CA ALA A 108 9.74 -16.54 0.88
C ALA A 108 10.43 -15.32 0.22
N THR A 109 9.82 -14.72 -0.81
CA THR A 109 10.30 -13.46 -1.40
C THR A 109 10.05 -12.29 -0.45
N GLY A 110 10.92 -11.27 -0.49
CA GLY A 110 10.77 -10.05 0.32
C GLY A 110 9.68 -9.10 -0.19
N ALA A 111 9.49 -7.97 0.51
CA ALA A 111 8.48 -6.98 0.16
C ALA A 111 8.68 -6.46 -1.29
N PRO A 112 7.64 -6.51 -2.15
CA PRO A 112 7.75 -6.07 -3.53
C PRO A 112 8.06 -4.58 -3.72
N SER A 113 7.80 -3.73 -2.72
CA SER A 113 8.23 -2.33 -2.76
C SER A 113 9.72 -2.13 -2.48
N GLY A 114 10.46 -3.18 -2.12
CA GLY A 114 11.86 -3.07 -1.71
C GLY A 114 12.02 -2.57 -0.28
N SER A 115 13.23 -2.10 0.05
CA SER A 115 13.57 -1.64 1.40
C SER A 115 13.21 -0.18 1.59
N TYR A 116 12.45 0.12 2.65
CA TYR A 116 12.04 1.47 3.01
C TYR A 116 13.24 2.40 3.19
N ASP A 117 14.28 1.96 3.91
CA ASP A 117 15.47 2.77 4.14
C ASP A 117 16.22 3.12 2.84
N VAL A 118 16.28 2.17 1.90
CA VAL A 118 16.92 2.39 0.59
C VAL A 118 16.06 3.33 -0.25
N ASN A 119 14.76 3.12 -0.29
CA ASN A 119 13.83 3.94 -1.07
C ASN A 119 13.79 5.37 -0.54
N LYS A 120 13.77 5.55 0.79
CA LYS A 120 13.80 6.87 1.43
C LYS A 120 15.08 7.63 1.11
N LYS A 121 16.24 6.97 1.18
CA LYS A 121 17.52 7.59 0.78
C LYS A 121 17.54 7.95 -0.70
N THR A 122 16.97 7.11 -1.55
CA THR A 122 16.88 7.35 -2.99
C THR A 122 15.94 8.53 -3.30
N ALA A 123 14.81 8.62 -2.61
CA ALA A 123 13.88 9.75 -2.69
C ALA A 123 14.59 11.05 -2.26
N GLN A 124 15.28 11.04 -1.12
CA GLN A 124 16.04 12.18 -0.60
C GLN A 124 17.14 12.63 -1.58
N ALA A 125 17.88 11.70 -2.20
CA ALA A 125 18.92 12.02 -3.17
C ALA A 125 18.34 12.59 -4.47
N THR A 126 17.23 12.03 -4.96
CA THR A 126 16.55 12.50 -6.17
C THR A 126 15.97 13.90 -5.95
N PHE A 127 15.29 14.10 -4.82
CA PHE A 127 14.73 15.39 -4.41
C PHE A 127 15.81 16.47 -4.23
N GLY A 128 16.97 16.10 -3.66
CA GLY A 128 18.09 17.01 -3.44
C GLY A 128 18.76 17.51 -4.73
N ASN A 129 18.64 16.79 -5.84
CA ASN A 129 19.37 17.07 -7.09
C ASN A 129 18.61 18.00 -8.06
N SER A 130 17.37 18.42 -7.79
CA SER A 130 16.61 19.29 -8.69
C SER A 130 15.89 20.43 -7.98
N VAL A 131 16.43 21.64 -8.09
CA VAL A 131 15.79 22.88 -7.59
C VAL A 131 14.46 23.16 -8.31
N PHE A 132 14.35 22.78 -9.58
CA PHE A 132 13.14 22.99 -10.37
C PHE A 132 11.96 22.11 -9.88
N LEU A 133 12.22 20.85 -9.54
CA LEU A 133 11.19 19.95 -8.99
C LEU A 133 10.71 20.38 -7.59
N ARG A 134 11.52 21.14 -6.85
CA ARG A 134 11.14 21.71 -5.54
C ARG A 134 10.22 22.92 -5.64
N LEU A 135 10.26 23.66 -6.75
CA LEU A 135 9.49 24.90 -6.94
C LEU A 135 8.20 24.69 -7.74
N ALA A 136 8.06 23.57 -8.45
CA ALA A 136 6.88 23.25 -9.23
C ALA A 136 5.78 22.64 -8.35
N THR A 137 4.57 23.19 -8.41
CA THR A 137 3.38 22.55 -7.81
C THR A 137 3.14 21.20 -8.50
N ARG A 138 3.21 20.12 -7.74
CA ARG A 138 2.95 18.77 -8.27
C ARG A 138 1.50 18.37 -8.01
N ILE A 139 0.78 18.07 -9.07
CA ILE A 139 -0.59 17.58 -9.01
C ILE A 139 -0.57 16.12 -9.45
N SER A 140 -0.98 15.21 -8.56
CA SER A 140 -1.19 13.81 -8.94
C SER A 140 -2.60 13.64 -9.47
N PHE A 141 -2.73 12.89 -10.57
CA PHE A 141 -4.00 12.55 -11.18
C PHE A 141 -4.36 11.10 -10.83
N GLY A 142 -5.60 10.88 -10.42
CA GLY A 142 -6.17 9.58 -10.13
C GLY A 142 -6.92 9.00 -11.32
N HIS A 143 -7.81 8.06 -11.06
CA HIS A 143 -8.70 7.51 -12.08
C HIS A 143 -9.60 8.61 -12.70
N ASN A 144 -9.94 8.47 -13.99
CA ASN A 144 -10.67 9.47 -14.79
C ASN A 144 -9.98 10.84 -14.92
N ASP A 145 -8.66 10.87 -14.82
CA ASP A 145 -7.84 12.09 -14.88
C ASP A 145 -8.30 13.18 -13.89
N LEU A 146 -8.80 12.77 -12.73
CA LEU A 146 -9.22 13.69 -11.68
C LEU A 146 -8.03 14.03 -10.76
N PRO A 147 -7.79 15.31 -10.44
CA PRO A 147 -6.78 15.70 -9.45
C PRO A 147 -7.03 14.99 -8.11
N LYS A 148 -6.00 14.34 -7.59
CA LYS A 148 -6.03 13.53 -6.36
C LYS A 148 -5.32 14.21 -5.21
N LYS A 149 -4.13 14.78 -5.44
CA LYS A 149 -3.35 15.50 -4.43
C LYS A 149 -2.56 16.62 -5.07
N VAL A 150 -2.49 17.76 -4.37
CA VAL A 150 -1.55 18.85 -4.67
C VAL A 150 -0.47 18.79 -3.60
N SER A 151 0.79 18.58 -3.98
CA SER A 151 1.92 18.65 -3.06
C SER A 151 2.38 20.10 -2.94
N THR A 152 2.19 20.68 -1.76
CA THR A 152 2.50 22.10 -1.49
C THR A 152 3.68 22.29 -0.52
N SER A 153 4.23 21.20 0.02
CA SER A 153 5.38 21.21 0.94
C SER A 153 6.50 20.28 0.46
N ASP A 154 7.74 20.55 0.89
CA ASP A 154 8.89 19.66 0.64
C ASP A 154 8.66 18.26 1.20
N GLU A 155 7.96 18.13 2.33
CA GLU A 155 7.61 16.84 2.94
C GLU A 155 6.59 16.06 2.11
N ASP A 156 5.56 16.72 1.58
CA ASP A 156 4.58 16.12 0.68
C ASP A 156 5.19 15.67 -0.64
N ALA A 157 6.13 16.46 -1.17
CA ALA A 157 6.85 16.13 -2.39
C ALA A 157 7.75 14.91 -2.19
N LEU A 158 8.49 14.87 -1.07
CA LEU A 158 9.34 13.73 -0.73
C LEU A 158 8.54 12.45 -0.47
N ALA A 159 7.36 12.57 0.15
CA ALA A 159 6.45 11.44 0.32
C ALA A 159 5.91 10.92 -1.03
N ALA A 160 5.65 11.81 -1.99
CA ALA A 160 5.25 11.43 -3.34
C ALA A 160 6.38 10.72 -4.10
N ASP A 161 7.61 11.25 -4.04
CA ASP A 161 8.78 10.62 -4.67
C ASP A 161 9.07 9.22 -4.09
N LEU A 162 8.88 9.06 -2.78
CA LEU A 162 9.00 7.75 -2.14
C LEU A 162 7.98 6.74 -2.72
N VAL A 163 6.73 7.15 -2.88
CA VAL A 163 5.66 6.32 -3.46
C VAL A 163 5.96 5.98 -4.92
N ASP A 164 6.54 6.89 -5.69
CA ASP A 164 6.92 6.65 -7.08
C ASP A 164 8.04 5.59 -7.18
N ILE A 165 9.07 5.71 -6.34
CA ILE A 165 10.17 4.74 -6.26
C ILE A 165 9.63 3.36 -5.86
N GLU A 166 8.78 3.30 -4.84
CA GLU A 166 8.12 2.06 -4.41
C GLU A 166 7.24 1.48 -5.53
N SER A 167 6.56 2.33 -6.30
CA SER A 167 5.73 1.92 -7.43
C SER A 167 6.54 1.33 -8.59
N LEU A 168 7.75 1.85 -8.83
CA LEU A 168 8.69 1.30 -9.79
C LEU A 168 9.25 -0.04 -9.32
N GLU A 169 9.65 -0.15 -8.05
CA GLU A 169 10.10 -1.42 -7.45
C GLU A 169 9.02 -2.49 -7.54
N MET A 170 7.78 -2.17 -7.15
CA MET A 170 6.64 -3.08 -7.26
C MET A 170 6.40 -3.52 -8.70
N SER A 171 6.63 -2.64 -9.67
CA SER A 171 6.46 -2.95 -11.09
C SER A 171 7.48 -3.99 -11.55
N MET A 172 8.76 -3.80 -11.21
CA MET A 172 9.83 -4.76 -11.52
C MET A 172 9.66 -6.09 -10.76
N ARG A 173 9.37 -6.02 -9.47
CA ARG A 173 9.17 -7.20 -8.61
C ARG A 173 7.92 -7.98 -9.00
N GLY A 174 6.83 -7.29 -9.35
CA GLY A 174 5.60 -7.90 -9.81
C GLY A 174 5.81 -8.75 -11.07
N ASP A 175 6.59 -8.26 -12.05
CA ASP A 175 6.96 -9.05 -13.23
C ASP A 175 7.73 -10.32 -12.89
N LEU A 176 8.68 -10.21 -11.97
CA LEU A 176 9.47 -11.36 -11.52
C LEU A 176 8.59 -12.36 -10.76
N LEU A 177 7.69 -11.90 -9.90
CA LEU A 177 6.74 -12.75 -9.19
C LEU A 177 5.79 -13.47 -10.15
N ALA A 178 5.25 -12.75 -11.15
CA ALA A 178 4.38 -13.31 -12.18
C ALA A 178 5.09 -14.39 -12.99
N ARG A 179 6.28 -14.09 -13.52
CA ARG A 179 7.13 -15.07 -14.22
C ARG A 179 7.48 -16.28 -13.36
N GLY A 180 7.65 -16.08 -12.04
CA GLY A 180 7.85 -17.16 -11.08
C GLY A 180 6.64 -18.11 -11.02
N LEU A 181 5.42 -17.56 -10.92
CA LEU A 181 4.19 -18.35 -10.93
C LEU A 181 3.97 -19.07 -12.27
N ASP A 182 4.20 -18.38 -13.38
CA ASP A 182 4.11 -18.96 -14.72
C ASP A 182 5.08 -20.13 -14.89
N LEU A 183 6.32 -19.98 -14.40
CA LEU A 183 7.33 -21.03 -14.46
C LEU A 183 6.99 -22.24 -13.58
N ILE A 184 6.35 -22.02 -12.42
CA ILE A 184 5.85 -23.11 -11.57
C ILE A 184 4.80 -23.92 -12.35
N ALA A 185 3.78 -23.26 -12.90
CA ALA A 185 2.73 -23.94 -13.66
C ALA A 185 3.28 -24.62 -14.91
N TYR A 186 4.22 -23.99 -15.62
CA TYR A 186 4.87 -24.57 -16.78
C TYR A 186 5.63 -25.86 -16.45
N ARG A 187 6.34 -25.92 -15.33
CA ARG A 187 7.17 -27.07 -14.96
C ARG A 187 6.38 -28.23 -14.35
N PHE A 188 5.35 -27.92 -13.58
CA PHE A 188 4.69 -28.91 -12.72
C PHE A 188 3.19 -29.08 -13.00
N GLY A 189 2.63 -28.30 -13.92
CA GLY A 189 1.19 -28.15 -14.07
C GLY A 189 0.58 -27.31 -12.95
N ILE A 190 -0.75 -27.17 -12.98
CA ILE A 190 -1.51 -26.46 -11.96
C ILE A 190 -1.88 -27.46 -10.86
N PRO A 191 -1.43 -27.28 -9.61
CA PRO A 191 -1.84 -28.14 -8.50
C PRO A 191 -3.36 -28.13 -8.34
N ASN A 192 -3.90 -29.27 -7.91
CA ASN A 192 -5.34 -29.32 -7.62
C ASN A 192 -5.68 -28.52 -6.35
N GLN A 193 -6.98 -28.28 -6.13
CA GLN A 193 -7.44 -27.42 -5.04
C GLN A 193 -7.04 -27.94 -3.66
N ASP A 194 -7.19 -29.24 -3.44
CA ASP A 194 -7.02 -29.86 -2.13
C ASP A 194 -5.53 -29.92 -1.77
N GLU A 195 -4.67 -30.38 -2.70
CA GLU A 195 -3.22 -30.41 -2.53
C GLU A 195 -2.63 -29.04 -2.21
N LEU A 196 -3.13 -27.99 -2.88
CA LEU A 196 -2.67 -26.62 -2.66
C LEU A 196 -3.17 -26.07 -1.33
N THR A 197 -4.41 -26.40 -0.96
CA THR A 197 -4.99 -26.02 0.34
C THR A 197 -4.21 -26.66 1.48
N ASP A 198 -3.94 -27.96 1.39
CA ASP A 198 -3.18 -28.71 2.40
C ASP A 198 -1.74 -28.19 2.54
N PHE A 199 -1.08 -27.90 1.40
CA PHE A 199 0.24 -27.27 1.42
C PHE A 199 0.21 -25.90 2.11
N LEU A 200 -0.75 -25.04 1.79
CA LEU A 200 -0.85 -23.71 2.41
C LEU A 200 -1.27 -23.80 3.89
N ALA A 201 -2.10 -24.79 4.26
CA ALA A 201 -2.50 -25.05 5.64
C ALA A 201 -1.40 -25.73 6.48
N SER A 202 -0.30 -26.18 5.88
CA SER A 202 0.88 -26.64 6.62
C SER A 202 1.65 -25.50 7.31
N SER A 203 1.37 -24.25 6.93
CA SER A 203 1.67 -23.08 7.75
C SER A 203 0.61 -22.95 8.83
N GLU A 204 0.88 -22.31 9.98
CA GLU A 204 -0.08 -22.11 11.09
C GLU A 204 -1.41 -21.42 10.69
N CYS A 205 -1.59 -21.11 9.40
CA CYS A 205 -2.76 -20.57 8.74
C CYS A 205 -4.08 -21.31 9.04
N ARG A 206 -5.16 -20.52 9.22
CA ARG A 206 -6.55 -21.02 9.21
C ARG A 206 -6.86 -21.82 7.94
N PRO A 207 -7.36 -23.07 8.03
CA PRO A 207 -7.68 -23.91 6.86
C PRO A 207 -8.59 -23.21 5.84
N GLN A 208 -9.61 -22.49 6.32
CA GLN A 208 -10.52 -21.75 5.46
C GLN A 208 -9.84 -20.61 4.67
N TRP A 209 -8.74 -20.07 5.16
CA TRP A 209 -7.97 -19.03 4.47
C TRP A 209 -6.93 -19.62 3.53
N ALA A 210 -6.32 -20.74 3.92
CA ALA A 210 -5.52 -21.56 3.01
C ALA A 210 -6.31 -21.95 1.76
N ALA A 211 -7.57 -22.39 1.93
CA ALA A 211 -8.46 -22.74 0.82
C ALA A 211 -8.78 -21.55 -0.11
N VAL A 212 -9.05 -20.38 0.46
CA VAL A 212 -9.28 -19.15 -0.31
C VAL A 212 -8.02 -18.73 -1.06
N LEU A 213 -6.86 -18.77 -0.40
CA LEU A 213 -5.59 -18.42 -1.03
C LEU A 213 -5.22 -19.41 -2.15
N ALA A 214 -5.46 -20.72 -1.94
CA ALA A 214 -5.32 -21.75 -2.96
C ALA A 214 -6.21 -21.46 -4.18
N THR A 215 -7.47 -21.08 -3.94
CA THR A 215 -8.40 -20.70 -5.02
C THR A 215 -7.87 -19.50 -5.80
N ALA A 216 -7.35 -18.48 -5.12
CA ALA A 216 -6.78 -17.29 -5.77
C ALA A 216 -5.56 -17.66 -6.63
N PHE A 217 -4.64 -18.50 -6.14
CA PHE A 217 -3.51 -19.00 -6.93
C PHE A 217 -3.96 -19.80 -8.16
N ARG A 218 -4.99 -20.64 -8.03
CA ARG A 218 -5.52 -21.39 -9.18
C ARG A 218 -6.15 -20.48 -10.23
N LEU A 219 -6.92 -19.46 -9.82
CA LEU A 219 -7.46 -18.44 -10.71
C LEU A 219 -6.34 -17.72 -11.47
N TYR A 220 -5.24 -17.39 -10.80
CA TYR A 220 -4.06 -16.83 -11.46
C TYR A 220 -3.52 -17.74 -12.56
N TRP A 221 -3.30 -19.03 -12.27
CA TRP A 221 -2.71 -19.95 -13.23
C TRP A 221 -3.61 -20.29 -14.41
N VAL A 222 -4.93 -20.19 -14.25
CA VAL A 222 -5.88 -20.27 -15.38
C VAL A 222 -6.09 -18.93 -16.09
N ARG A 223 -5.27 -17.91 -15.76
CA ARG A 223 -5.26 -16.55 -16.33
C ARG A 223 -6.50 -15.71 -16.02
N GLU A 224 -7.28 -16.09 -15.00
CA GLU A 224 -8.38 -15.30 -14.44
C GLU A 224 -7.83 -14.28 -13.42
N PHE A 225 -6.97 -13.38 -13.90
CA PHE A 225 -6.21 -12.45 -13.06
C PHE A 225 -7.10 -11.49 -12.28
N THR A 226 -8.13 -10.94 -12.93
CA THR A 226 -9.13 -10.08 -12.30
C THR A 226 -9.85 -10.81 -11.18
N ALA A 227 -10.31 -12.05 -11.40
CA ALA A 227 -10.95 -12.85 -10.36
C ALA A 227 -9.98 -13.20 -9.22
N SER A 228 -8.74 -13.56 -9.54
CA SER A 228 -7.68 -13.81 -8.57
C SER A 228 -7.46 -12.61 -7.64
N ALA A 229 -7.39 -11.40 -8.21
CA ALA A 229 -7.18 -10.18 -7.43
C ALA A 229 -8.41 -9.80 -6.59
N HIS A 230 -9.62 -9.90 -7.15
CA HIS A 230 -10.87 -9.70 -6.42
C HIS A 230 -11.03 -10.64 -5.23
N LEU A 231 -10.51 -11.87 -5.33
CA LEU A 231 -10.53 -12.82 -4.23
C LEU A 231 -9.43 -12.51 -3.18
N ALA A 232 -8.21 -12.20 -3.62
CA ALA A 232 -7.06 -12.02 -2.74
C ALA A 232 -7.08 -10.69 -1.98
N VAL A 233 -7.38 -9.57 -2.64
CA VAL A 233 -7.21 -8.23 -2.07
C VAL A 233 -8.07 -7.99 -0.82
N PRO A 234 -9.37 -8.31 -0.80
CA PRO A 234 -10.19 -8.13 0.41
C PRO A 234 -9.71 -8.98 1.60
N LYS A 235 -9.01 -10.10 1.35
CA LYS A 235 -8.51 -10.98 2.41
C LYS A 235 -7.31 -10.42 3.14
N VAL A 236 -6.61 -9.44 2.56
CA VAL A 236 -5.56 -8.68 3.27
C VAL A 236 -6.15 -7.98 4.50
N GLU A 237 -7.31 -7.35 4.37
CA GLU A 237 -7.99 -6.69 5.49
C GLU A 237 -8.54 -7.67 6.52
N ALA A 238 -9.09 -8.79 6.05
CA ALA A 238 -9.52 -9.84 6.96
C ALA A 238 -8.33 -10.37 7.78
N ALA A 239 -7.17 -10.57 7.14
CA ALA A 239 -5.93 -11.01 7.77
C ALA A 239 -5.35 -10.00 8.76
N ALA A 240 -5.27 -8.73 8.37
CA ALA A 240 -4.85 -7.67 9.27
C ALA A 240 -5.73 -7.62 10.54
N ARG A 241 -7.06 -7.73 10.40
CA ARG A 241 -7.97 -7.75 11.56
C ARG A 241 -7.75 -8.97 12.45
N ALA A 242 -7.58 -10.16 11.88
CA ALA A 242 -7.37 -11.36 12.67
C ALA A 242 -6.05 -11.31 13.46
N LEU A 243 -4.96 -10.84 12.83
CA LEU A 243 -3.68 -10.66 13.50
C LEU A 243 -3.75 -9.66 14.65
N LEU A 244 -4.45 -8.53 14.45
CA LEU A 244 -4.66 -7.56 15.53
C LEU A 244 -5.48 -8.15 16.69
N LEU A 245 -6.47 -9.00 16.40
CA LEU A 245 -7.19 -9.72 17.44
C LEU A 245 -6.28 -10.69 18.21
N GLU A 246 -5.33 -11.38 17.55
CA GLU A 246 -4.31 -12.21 18.24
C GLU A 246 -3.42 -11.38 19.17
N LEU A 247 -3.26 -10.09 18.89
CA LEU A 247 -2.48 -9.15 19.69
C LEU A 247 -3.30 -8.43 20.78
N ASN A 248 -4.60 -8.73 20.89
CA ASN A 248 -5.57 -8.00 21.72
C ASN A 248 -5.72 -6.52 21.35
N GLU A 249 -5.51 -6.17 20.09
CA GLU A 249 -5.71 -4.81 19.58
C GLU A 249 -7.17 -4.57 19.17
N PRO A 250 -7.75 -3.39 19.46
CA PRO A 250 -9.12 -3.07 19.11
C PRO A 250 -9.25 -2.83 17.59
N VAL A 251 -10.03 -3.68 16.92
CA VAL A 251 -10.28 -3.59 15.46
C VAL A 251 -11.66 -3.01 15.11
N TYR A 252 -12.55 -2.87 16.09
CA TYR A 252 -13.92 -2.41 15.90
C TYR A 252 -14.16 -1.08 16.63
N ARG A 253 -14.70 -0.10 15.91
CA ARG A 253 -15.13 1.17 16.50
C ARG A 253 -16.60 1.02 16.92
N ALA A 254 -16.85 1.07 18.22
CA ALA A 254 -18.21 1.09 18.76
C ALA A 254 -18.96 2.37 18.32
N TYR A 255 -20.29 2.26 18.24
CA TYR A 255 -21.14 3.41 17.93
C TYR A 255 -21.12 4.43 19.08
N VAL A 256 -21.15 5.71 18.74
CA VAL A 256 -21.32 6.83 19.68
C VAL A 256 -22.32 7.82 19.08
N GLY A 257 -23.40 8.11 19.81
CA GLY A 257 -24.51 8.94 19.29
C GLY A 257 -25.15 8.31 18.05
N ASP A 258 -25.21 9.07 16.96
CA ASP A 258 -25.80 8.65 15.67
C ASP A 258 -24.80 7.96 14.72
N SER A 259 -23.55 7.74 15.15
CA SER A 259 -22.57 7.04 14.32
C SER A 259 -22.84 5.53 14.27
N ILE A 260 -22.55 4.89 13.13
CA ILE A 260 -22.67 3.44 12.99
C ILE A 260 -21.36 2.79 13.43
N GLY A 261 -21.45 1.73 14.23
CA GLY A 261 -20.29 0.93 14.59
C GLY A 261 -19.72 0.22 13.35
N GLN A 262 -18.39 0.24 13.19
CA GLN A 262 -17.75 -0.23 11.97
C GLN A 262 -16.34 -0.74 12.20
N PHE A 263 -15.90 -1.64 11.33
CA PHE A 263 -14.49 -2.04 11.25
C PHE A 263 -13.69 -0.99 10.49
N GLY A 264 -12.48 -0.71 10.97
CA GLY A 264 -11.52 0.12 10.22
C GLY A 264 -11.09 -0.57 8.92
N GLY A 265 -10.87 0.22 7.86
CA GLY A 265 -10.18 -0.27 6.67
C GLY A 265 -8.67 -0.43 6.90
N LEU A 266 -7.97 -1.01 5.93
CA LEU A 266 -6.54 -1.35 6.01
C LEU A 266 -5.66 -0.17 6.44
N GLY A 267 -5.97 1.04 5.98
CA GLY A 267 -5.22 2.24 6.38
C GLY A 267 -5.21 2.48 7.89
N VAL A 268 -6.30 2.15 8.59
CA VAL A 268 -6.41 2.23 10.06
C VAL A 268 -5.77 1.03 10.74
N LEU A 269 -5.82 -0.15 10.11
CA LEU A 269 -5.28 -1.39 10.68
C LEU A 269 -3.74 -1.50 10.57
N LEU A 270 -3.12 -0.86 9.58
CA LEU A 270 -1.67 -0.94 9.38
C LEU A 270 -0.86 -0.29 10.51
N GLU A 271 -1.36 0.78 11.10
CA GLU A 271 -0.63 1.50 12.16
C GLU A 271 -0.47 0.64 13.42
N PRO A 272 -1.54 0.07 14.01
CA PRO A 272 -1.42 -0.87 15.13
C PRO A 272 -0.57 -2.11 14.83
N LEU A 273 -0.56 -2.59 13.58
CA LEU A 273 0.32 -3.70 13.16
C LEU A 273 1.80 -3.28 13.25
N VAL A 274 2.14 -2.10 12.76
CA VAL A 274 3.52 -1.56 12.83
C VAL A 274 3.93 -1.27 14.27
N GLU A 275 3.01 -0.76 15.10
CA GLU A 275 3.24 -0.58 16.54
C GLU A 275 3.53 -1.92 17.25
N ASN A 276 2.95 -3.02 16.77
CA ASN A 276 3.26 -4.39 17.20
C ASN A 276 4.36 -5.06 16.35
N HIS A 277 5.32 -4.27 15.84
CA HIS A 277 6.55 -4.73 15.18
C HIS A 277 6.36 -5.42 13.82
N PHE A 278 5.25 -5.19 13.13
CA PHE A 278 5.13 -5.63 11.75
C PHE A 278 6.23 -5.03 10.87
N ASP A 279 6.85 -5.88 10.05
CA ASP A 279 7.98 -5.52 9.20
C ASP A 279 7.67 -4.27 8.35
N GLN A 280 8.54 -3.27 8.47
CA GLN A 280 8.33 -1.94 7.87
C GLN A 280 8.30 -2.00 6.34
N ASP A 281 9.11 -2.85 5.71
CA ASP A 281 9.15 -2.97 4.26
C ASP A 281 7.82 -3.56 3.74
N TRP A 282 7.25 -4.52 4.47
CA TRP A 282 5.92 -5.07 4.18
C TRP A 282 4.80 -4.06 4.43
N ALA A 283 4.85 -3.28 5.51
CA ALA A 283 3.89 -2.22 5.77
C ALA A 283 3.89 -1.17 4.64
N ARG A 284 5.08 -0.79 4.14
CA ARG A 284 5.23 0.10 2.97
C ARG A 284 4.66 -0.52 1.71
N PHE A 285 4.94 -1.79 1.43
CA PHE A 285 4.35 -2.48 0.29
C PHE A 285 2.81 -2.45 0.33
N LEU A 286 2.20 -2.84 1.46
CA LEU A 286 0.75 -2.88 1.60
C LEU A 286 0.14 -1.48 1.44
N ARG A 287 0.75 -0.45 2.05
CA ARG A 287 0.31 0.94 1.91
C ARG A 287 0.39 1.41 0.45
N SER A 288 1.54 1.28 -0.20
CA SER A 288 1.76 1.82 -1.54
C SER A 288 1.04 1.02 -2.63
N PHE A 289 0.77 -0.26 -2.41
CA PHE A 289 0.01 -1.08 -3.35
C PHE A 289 -1.51 -0.89 -3.19
N LEU A 290 -2.03 -1.00 -1.97
CA LEU A 290 -3.47 -1.13 -1.72
C LEU A 290 -4.17 0.18 -1.39
N LEU A 291 -3.48 1.16 -0.81
CA LEU A 291 -4.11 2.37 -0.28
C LEU A 291 -4.03 3.57 -1.23
N SER A 292 -4.83 4.59 -0.92
CA SER A 292 -4.92 5.84 -1.66
C SER A 292 -3.62 6.63 -1.68
N ASP A 293 -2.68 6.38 -0.77
CA ASP A 293 -1.39 7.07 -0.78
C ASP A 293 -0.52 6.62 -1.97
N GLY A 294 -0.77 5.42 -2.52
CA GLY A 294 -0.09 4.89 -3.69
C GLY A 294 -1.07 4.47 -4.80
N LYS A 295 -0.89 3.23 -5.29
CA LYS A 295 -1.62 2.67 -6.45
C LYS A 295 -3.11 2.45 -6.20
N ASN A 296 -3.56 2.41 -4.94
CA ASN A 296 -4.98 2.32 -4.57
C ASN A 296 -5.71 1.10 -5.16
N VAL A 297 -4.99 -0.02 -5.38
CA VAL A 297 -5.52 -1.20 -6.08
C VAL A 297 -6.77 -1.75 -5.38
N ARG A 298 -6.83 -1.70 -4.05
CA ARG A 298 -8.00 -2.14 -3.28
C ARG A 298 -9.28 -1.42 -3.70
N ASN A 299 -9.26 -0.09 -3.70
CA ASN A 299 -10.44 0.70 -4.02
C ASN A 299 -10.71 0.68 -5.52
N ASN A 300 -9.68 0.67 -6.37
CA ASN A 300 -9.87 0.66 -7.81
C ASN A 300 -10.56 -0.63 -8.28
N ILE A 301 -10.16 -1.78 -7.75
CA ILE A 301 -10.80 -3.07 -8.00
C ILE A 301 -12.22 -3.08 -7.43
N ALA A 302 -12.39 -2.72 -6.15
CA ALA A 302 -13.69 -2.80 -5.48
C ALA A 302 -14.77 -1.88 -6.08
N HIS A 303 -14.38 -0.75 -6.67
CA HIS A 303 -15.29 0.23 -7.24
C HIS A 303 -15.37 0.19 -8.77
N GLY A 304 -14.74 -0.78 -9.43
CA GLY A 304 -14.80 -0.93 -10.89
C GLY A 304 -14.05 0.16 -11.66
N PHE A 305 -13.01 0.75 -11.06
CA PHE A 305 -12.10 1.68 -11.73
C PHE A 305 -10.95 0.97 -12.46
N THR A 306 -10.89 -0.36 -12.36
CA THR A 306 -9.92 -1.20 -13.08
C THR A 306 -10.70 -2.34 -13.73
N ASP A 307 -10.91 -2.22 -15.04
CA ASP A 307 -11.68 -3.19 -15.83
C ASP A 307 -10.92 -4.50 -16.04
N ASP A 308 -9.59 -4.42 -16.21
CA ASP A 308 -8.72 -5.57 -16.41
C ASP A 308 -7.49 -5.50 -15.49
N VAL A 309 -7.24 -6.58 -14.77
CA VAL A 309 -6.09 -6.74 -13.89
C VAL A 309 -5.08 -7.63 -14.59
N ASP A 310 -3.87 -7.12 -14.82
CA ASP A 310 -2.81 -7.90 -15.45
C ASP A 310 -2.17 -8.95 -14.51
N GLY A 311 -1.42 -9.89 -15.09
CA GLY A 311 -0.72 -10.92 -14.33
C GLY A 311 0.31 -10.37 -13.33
N ARG A 312 0.84 -9.16 -13.56
CA ARG A 312 1.72 -8.48 -12.59
C ARG A 312 0.95 -8.08 -11.34
N THR A 313 -0.17 -7.39 -11.51
CA THR A 313 -1.00 -6.87 -10.42
C THR A 313 -1.64 -8.02 -9.64
N ALA A 314 -2.09 -9.08 -10.33
CA ALA A 314 -2.61 -10.28 -9.67
C ALA A 314 -1.52 -11.00 -8.84
N ALA A 315 -0.28 -11.10 -9.34
CA ALA A 315 0.83 -11.68 -8.57
C ALA A 315 1.17 -10.84 -7.31
N LEU A 316 1.13 -9.51 -7.42
CA LEU A 316 1.30 -8.61 -6.26
C LEU A 316 0.15 -8.77 -5.25
N ALA A 317 -1.09 -8.89 -5.73
CA ALA A 317 -2.27 -9.13 -4.88
C ALA A 317 -2.18 -10.47 -4.13
N LEU A 318 -1.78 -11.53 -4.81
CA LEU A 318 -1.49 -12.83 -4.18
C LEU A 318 -0.40 -12.69 -3.12
N ARG A 319 0.66 -11.94 -3.42
CA ARG A 319 1.76 -11.77 -2.46
C ARG A 319 1.34 -10.98 -1.23
N ALA A 320 0.52 -9.94 -1.41
CA ALA A 320 -0.07 -9.14 -0.34
C ALA A 320 -1.02 -9.96 0.54
N ALA A 321 -1.85 -10.81 -0.05
CA ALA A 321 -2.72 -11.71 0.71
C ALA A 321 -1.90 -12.75 1.46
N ALA A 322 -0.97 -13.42 0.77
CA ALA A 322 -0.19 -14.51 1.32
C ALA A 322 0.65 -14.09 2.54
N VAL A 323 1.25 -12.88 2.54
CA VAL A 323 2.13 -12.46 3.66
C VAL A 323 1.40 -12.36 4.99
N LEU A 324 0.12 -11.97 4.99
CA LEU A 324 -0.68 -11.87 6.23
C LEU A 324 -1.42 -13.18 6.51
N ILE A 325 -2.00 -13.81 5.49
CA ILE A 325 -2.79 -15.04 5.65
C ILE A 325 -1.96 -16.17 6.26
N ILE A 326 -0.73 -16.36 5.79
CA ILE A 326 0.14 -17.48 6.20
C ILE A 326 0.59 -17.35 7.66
N ILE A 327 0.72 -16.13 8.16
CA ILE A 327 1.15 -15.88 9.55
C ILE A 327 -0.02 -15.75 10.53
N THR A 328 -1.27 -15.81 10.07
CA THR A 328 -2.46 -15.73 10.91
C THR A 328 -2.81 -17.12 11.43
N SER A 329 -2.88 -17.30 12.74
CA SER A 329 -3.11 -18.61 13.36
C SER A 329 -4.58 -19.07 13.34
N THR A 330 -4.80 -20.38 13.48
CA THR A 330 -6.11 -21.02 13.63
C THR A 330 -6.90 -20.55 14.84
N GLU A 331 -6.23 -20.29 15.96
CA GLU A 331 -6.88 -20.04 17.26
C GLU A 331 -6.40 -18.72 17.86
N THR A 332 -7.19 -17.67 17.64
CA THR A 332 -7.00 -16.33 18.23
C THR A 332 -6.93 -16.31 19.75
N ALA A 333 -7.34 -17.38 20.43
CA ALA A 333 -7.38 -17.48 21.89
C ALA A 333 -6.17 -18.21 22.50
N GLU A 334 -5.39 -18.96 21.71
CA GLU A 334 -4.34 -19.85 22.25
C GLU A 334 -2.92 -19.49 21.80
N ARG A 335 -2.75 -18.67 20.76
CA ARG A 335 -1.42 -18.26 20.32
C ARG A 335 -0.80 -17.28 21.32
N ASP A 336 0.36 -17.65 21.84
CA ASP A 336 1.17 -16.75 22.67
C ASP A 336 1.50 -15.46 21.89
N ARG A 337 1.28 -14.31 22.55
CA ARG A 337 1.52 -12.98 21.97
C ARG A 337 2.94 -12.84 21.44
N ALA A 338 3.94 -13.41 22.10
CA ALA A 338 5.32 -13.34 21.62
C ALA A 338 5.51 -14.10 20.29
N THR A 339 4.78 -15.21 20.09
CA THR A 339 4.77 -15.95 18.83
C THR A 339 4.09 -15.14 17.72
N ALA A 340 2.97 -14.46 18.01
CA ALA A 340 2.31 -13.56 17.06
C ALA A 340 3.22 -12.39 16.63
N ILE A 341 3.90 -11.76 17.59
CA ILE A 341 4.87 -10.68 17.32
C ILE A 341 6.03 -11.20 16.47
N SER A 342 6.60 -12.36 16.79
CA SER A 342 7.69 -12.95 16.01
C SER A 342 7.29 -13.22 14.55
N ALA A 343 6.05 -13.66 14.33
CA ALA A 343 5.51 -13.88 12.98
C ALA A 343 5.33 -12.56 12.20
N LEU A 344 4.98 -11.45 12.88
CA LEU A 344 4.87 -10.12 12.29
C LEU A 344 6.23 -9.50 11.95
N GLU A 345 7.24 -9.71 12.80
CA GLU A 345 8.61 -9.25 12.55
C GLU A 345 9.25 -9.99 11.36
N HIS A 346 8.88 -11.27 11.17
CA HIS A 346 9.48 -12.15 10.18
C HIS A 346 8.42 -12.87 9.33
N PRO A 347 7.58 -12.14 8.57
CA PRO A 347 6.38 -12.71 7.95
C PRO A 347 6.66 -13.64 6.75
N THR A 348 7.94 -13.85 6.44
CA THR A 348 8.41 -14.77 5.39
C THR A 348 9.33 -15.87 5.93
N GLY A 349 9.45 -15.98 7.26
CA GLY A 349 10.32 -16.96 7.95
C GLY A 349 11.82 -16.74 7.76
N ARG A 350 12.24 -15.71 7.00
CA ARG A 350 13.65 -15.31 6.89
C ARG A 350 13.90 -14.12 7.81
N PRO A 351 14.78 -14.22 8.82
CA PRO A 351 15.29 -13.02 9.45
C PRO A 351 15.97 -12.16 8.37
N PRO A 352 15.88 -10.82 8.45
CA PRO A 352 16.57 -9.96 7.50
C PRO A 352 18.05 -10.36 7.46
N ARG A 353 18.66 -10.33 6.26
CA ARG A 353 20.12 -10.54 6.12
C ARG A 353 20.82 -9.38 6.81
N LEU A 354 21.00 -9.49 8.12
CA LEU A 354 21.78 -8.55 8.90
C LEU A 354 23.20 -8.54 8.33
N SER A 355 23.72 -7.36 8.04
CA SER A 355 25.14 -7.23 7.75
C SER A 355 25.95 -7.77 8.94
N LEU A 356 27.19 -8.20 8.69
CA LEU A 356 28.04 -8.77 9.75
C LEU A 356 28.12 -7.81 10.97
N LEU A 357 28.15 -6.51 10.70
CA LEU A 357 28.13 -5.44 11.71
C LEU A 357 26.83 -5.42 12.54
N GLN A 358 25.67 -5.62 11.92
CA GLN A 358 24.39 -5.66 12.63
C GLN A 358 24.24 -6.95 13.47
N ARG A 359 24.79 -8.08 13.00
CA ARG A 359 24.84 -9.34 13.78
C ARG A 359 25.71 -9.17 15.02
N VAL A 360 26.87 -8.52 14.87
CA VAL A 360 27.78 -8.21 15.98
C VAL A 360 27.11 -7.23 16.96
N ARG A 361 26.44 -6.17 16.48
CA ARG A 361 25.71 -5.23 17.35
C ARG A 361 24.60 -5.90 18.16
N ARG A 362 23.81 -6.78 17.54
CA ARG A 362 22.77 -7.55 18.25
C ARG A 362 23.36 -8.53 19.26
N ALA A 363 24.46 -9.21 18.90
CA ALA A 363 25.16 -10.11 19.82
C ALA A 363 25.76 -9.35 21.02
N VAL A 364 26.30 -8.16 20.79
CA VAL A 364 26.84 -7.28 21.85
C VAL A 364 25.72 -6.73 22.75
N HIS A 365 24.54 -6.40 22.19
CA HIS A 365 23.38 -6.00 23.00
C HIS A 365 22.77 -7.17 23.77
N ALA A 366 22.73 -8.37 23.19
CA ALA A 366 22.24 -9.59 23.86
C ALA A 366 23.22 -10.12 24.92
N ALA A 367 24.51 -9.76 24.82
CA ALA A 367 25.56 -10.12 25.78
C ALA A 367 25.95 -8.96 26.72
N GLY A 368 25.19 -7.85 26.73
CA GLY A 368 25.41 -6.71 27.61
C GLY A 368 25.10 -7.06 29.07
N PRO A 369 25.89 -6.57 30.05
CA PRO A 369 25.84 -7.04 31.43
C PRO A 369 24.55 -6.62 32.13
N SER A 370 24.03 -7.53 32.96
CA SER A 370 23.05 -7.20 34.01
C SER A 370 23.53 -5.98 34.79
N THR A 371 22.74 -4.91 34.78
CA THR A 371 23.01 -3.67 35.52
C THR A 371 23.22 -3.97 37.01
N PRO A 372 24.24 -3.40 37.67
CA PRO A 372 24.54 -3.63 39.08
C PRO A 372 23.61 -2.82 40.02
N GLN A 373 22.31 -2.82 39.77
CA GLN A 373 21.31 -2.22 40.67
C GLN A 373 20.57 -3.25 41.53
N ASP A 374 20.65 -4.55 41.21
CA ASP A 374 19.97 -5.60 41.99
C ASP A 374 20.83 -6.25 43.09
N ALA A 375 22.09 -5.83 43.25
CA ALA A 375 22.99 -6.37 44.28
C ALA A 375 22.84 -5.72 45.67
N ASN A 376 22.03 -4.67 45.82
CA ASN A 376 21.88 -3.94 47.10
C ASN A 376 20.61 -4.29 47.90
N TYR A 377 19.79 -5.27 47.46
CA TYR A 377 18.64 -5.72 48.23
C TYR A 377 18.87 -7.04 49.01
N ALA A 378 19.99 -7.73 48.79
CA ALA A 378 20.30 -9.01 49.45
C ALA A 378 21.29 -8.91 50.64
N ALA A 379 21.51 -7.71 51.20
CA ALA A 379 22.39 -7.49 52.35
C ALA A 379 21.72 -6.75 53.53
N ARG A 380 20.38 -6.70 53.57
CA ARG A 380 19.61 -6.29 54.76
C ARG A 380 18.30 -7.06 54.86
N THR A 381 18.40 -8.34 55.27
CA THR A 381 17.44 -9.08 56.11
C THR A 381 18.12 -10.34 56.59
#